data_AF-A0A8H8N2T1-F1
#
_entry.id   AF-A0A8H8N2T1-F1
#
_cell.length_a   1.000
_cell.length_b   1.000
_cell.length_c   1.000
_cell.angle_alpha   90.00
_cell.angle_beta   90.00
_cell.angle_gamma   90.00
#
_symmetry.space_group_name_H-M   'P 1'
#
loop_
_entity.id
_entity.type
_entity.pdbx_description
1 polymer ?
#
loop_
_entity_poly.entity_id
_entity_poly.type
_entity_poly.pdbx_seq_one_letter_code
_entity_poly.pdbx_strand_id
1 'polypeptide(L)'
;MDVLQLRITNIDWSLVRAGPLDNTRFARCPVIRVFGATSTGDKACVHIHQTLNRAIAISLKRNPLESKFVRAVILVKGVHFYGFHSSYAPFLKVIMADPGMVQRAATVLRSGAVMRQKIQVFETHISFILQFMCDFGLYGCGWLDFGRYYVREGGKDSGLKFLDSTDADGSILGDIMSGKEAKTRA
;
A
#
# COMPACT_ATOMS: atom_id res chain seq x y z
N MET A 1 -2.06 -25.50 10.67
CA MET A 1 -1.74 -24.27 9.90
C MET A 1 -1.81 -23.13 10.89
N ASP A 2 -0.65 -22.65 11.33
CA ASP A 2 -0.62 -21.62 12.38
C ASP A 2 -0.82 -20.25 11.73
N VAL A 3 -2.05 -19.76 11.80
CA VAL A 3 -2.42 -18.42 11.35
C VAL A 3 -2.02 -17.44 12.43
N LEU A 4 -1.22 -16.42 12.08
CA LEU A 4 -0.91 -15.34 13.01
C LEU A 4 -2.15 -14.45 13.14
N GLN A 5 -2.80 -14.49 14.29
CA GLN A 5 -3.95 -13.63 14.59
C GLN A 5 -3.51 -12.46 15.47
N LEU A 6 -3.81 -11.24 15.02
CA LEU A 6 -3.47 -10.02 15.74
C LEU A 6 -4.74 -9.23 16.05
N ARG A 7 -4.97 -8.94 17.33
CA ARG A 7 -6.05 -8.04 17.75
C ARG A 7 -5.61 -6.59 17.58
N ILE A 8 -6.37 -5.81 16.83
CA ILE A 8 -6.05 -4.42 16.51
C ILE A 8 -6.25 -3.54 17.76
N THR A 9 -5.17 -2.99 18.31
CA THR A 9 -5.22 -2.01 19.39
C THR A 9 -5.04 -0.59 18.85
N ASN A 10 -4.09 -0.41 17.93
CA ASN A 10 -3.80 0.88 17.33
C ASN A 10 -3.31 0.69 15.88
N ILE A 11 -3.65 1.63 15.01
CA ILE A 11 -3.17 1.67 13.63
C ILE A 11 -2.57 3.06 13.40
N ASP A 12 -1.37 3.08 12.85
CA ASP A 12 -0.79 4.31 12.34
C ASP A 12 -0.20 4.08 10.93
N TRP A 13 0.27 5.16 10.32
CA TRP A 13 1.02 5.09 9.08
C TRP A 13 2.25 5.97 9.17
N SER A 14 3.32 5.56 8.49
CA SER A 14 4.54 6.35 8.40
C SER A 14 5.11 6.31 6.98
N LEU A 15 5.74 7.40 6.56
CA LEU A 15 6.37 7.50 5.26
C LEU A 15 7.83 7.01 5.33
N VAL A 16 8.06 5.75 4.95
CA VAL A 16 9.36 5.08 5.05
C VAL A 16 10.03 5.03 3.67
N ARG A 17 11.36 4.87 3.64
CA ARG A 17 12.09 4.60 2.39
C ARG A 17 11.61 3.26 1.81
N ALA A 18 11.39 3.22 0.49
CA ALA A 18 10.96 1.99 -0.17
C ALA A 18 11.99 0.88 0.02
N GLY A 19 11.55 -0.23 0.60
CA GLY A 19 12.34 -1.45 0.76
C GLY A 19 12.11 -2.45 -0.38
N PRO A 20 12.80 -3.60 -0.34
CA PRO A 20 12.58 -4.71 -1.29
C PRO A 20 11.13 -5.17 -1.32
N LEU A 21 10.45 -5.08 -0.18
CA LEU A 21 9.04 -5.44 -0.03
C LEU A 21 8.08 -4.42 -0.66
N ASP A 22 8.49 -3.23 -1.08
CA ASP A 22 7.55 -2.16 -1.47
C ASP A 22 7.26 -2.05 -2.97
N ASN A 23 7.92 -2.87 -3.81
CA ASN A 23 7.80 -2.95 -5.27
C ASN A 23 7.36 -1.63 -5.95
N THR A 24 8.12 -0.57 -5.69
CA THR A 24 7.77 0.80 -6.07
C THR A 24 8.99 1.53 -6.58
N ARG A 25 8.83 2.36 -7.61
CA ARG A 25 9.89 3.24 -8.14
C ARG A 25 10.08 4.51 -7.31
N PHE A 26 9.17 4.78 -6.36
CA PHE A 26 9.23 5.93 -5.47
C PHE A 26 10.25 5.73 -4.36
N ALA A 27 11.02 6.77 -4.04
CA ALA A 27 12.02 6.73 -2.97
C ALA A 27 11.41 6.50 -1.57
N ARG A 28 10.16 6.94 -1.37
CA ARG A 28 9.41 6.75 -0.12
C ARG A 28 8.02 6.21 -0.41
N CYS A 29 7.47 5.45 0.53
CA CYS A 29 6.14 4.88 0.46
C CYS A 29 5.47 4.87 1.84
N PRO A 30 4.14 5.07 1.90
CA PRO A 30 3.40 4.96 3.14
C PRO A 30 3.35 3.47 3.54
N VAL A 31 3.77 3.18 4.76
CA VAL A 31 3.67 1.86 5.39
C VAL A 31 2.67 1.99 6.53
N ILE A 32 1.66 1.11 6.52
CA ILE A 32 0.68 1.03 7.61
C ILE A 32 1.26 0.12 8.68
N ARG A 33 1.22 0.57 9.94
CA ARG A 33 1.65 -0.23 11.09
C ARG A 33 0.45 -0.52 11.97
N VAL A 34 0.25 -1.80 12.25
CA VAL A 34 -0.81 -2.28 13.12
C VAL A 34 -0.17 -2.79 14.39
N PHE A 35 -0.58 -2.23 15.51
CA PHE A 35 -0.14 -2.61 16.84
C PHE A 35 -1.24 -3.39 17.53
N GLY A 36 -0.86 -4.48 18.17
CA GLY A 36 -1.84 -5.39 18.74
C GLY A 36 -1.25 -6.42 19.67
N ALA A 37 -2.15 -7.24 20.22
CA ALA A 37 -1.81 -8.47 20.91
C ALA A 37 -2.07 -9.65 19.98
N THR A 38 -1.15 -10.59 19.95
CA THR A 38 -1.30 -11.88 19.26
C THR A 38 -2.32 -12.74 20.02
N SER A 39 -2.87 -13.79 19.40
CA SER A 39 -3.70 -14.78 20.08
C SER A 39 -3.03 -15.42 21.31
N THR A 40 -1.69 -15.46 21.33
CA THR A 40 -0.87 -15.92 22.47
C THR A 40 -0.76 -14.90 23.60
N GLY A 41 -1.22 -13.66 23.40
CA GLY A 41 -1.12 -12.55 24.36
C GLY A 41 0.12 -11.66 24.16
N ASP A 42 1.03 -12.01 23.25
CA ASP A 42 2.24 -11.25 23.00
C ASP A 42 1.97 -9.96 22.23
N LYS A 43 2.60 -8.86 22.65
CA LYS A 43 2.52 -7.59 21.92
C LYS A 43 3.31 -7.70 20.62
N ALA A 44 2.67 -7.37 19.50
CA ALA A 44 3.28 -7.39 18.18
C ALA A 44 2.98 -6.10 17.41
N CYS A 45 3.90 -5.74 16.52
CA CYS A 45 3.76 -4.66 15.56
C CYS A 45 3.94 -5.25 14.15
N VAL A 46 2.93 -5.11 13.31
CA VAL A 46 2.95 -5.60 11.93
C VAL A 46 3.04 -4.43 10.98
N HIS A 47 4.04 -4.46 10.10
CA HIS A 47 4.19 -3.49 9.01
C HIS A 47 3.57 -4.06 7.74
N ILE A 48 2.50 -3.42 7.28
CA ILE A 48 1.81 -3.79 6.05
C ILE A 48 2.38 -2.94 4.91
N HIS A 49 3.12 -3.62 4.03
CA HIS A 49 3.72 -3.06 2.83
C HIS A 49 2.82 -3.26 1.62
N GLN A 50 3.02 -2.46 0.56
CA GLN A 50 2.31 -2.56 -0.73
C GLN A 50 0.77 -2.46 -0.69
N THR A 51 0.14 -2.01 0.40
CA THR A 51 -1.33 -1.93 0.54
C THR A 51 -2.01 -1.27 -0.66
N LEU A 52 -1.34 -0.31 -1.29
CA LEU A 52 -1.80 0.35 -2.52
C LEU A 52 -1.04 -0.07 -3.78
N ASN A 53 0.22 -0.51 -3.65
CA ASN A 53 1.12 -0.71 -4.78
C ASN A 53 0.84 -2.00 -5.56
N ARG A 54 0.35 -3.07 -4.90
CA ARG A 54 0.17 -4.37 -5.55
C ARG A 54 -0.91 -4.35 -6.65
N ALA A 55 -2.01 -3.64 -6.42
CA ALA A 55 -3.06 -3.42 -7.43
C ALA A 55 -2.59 -2.53 -8.59
N ILE A 56 -1.68 -1.59 -8.32
CA ILE A 56 -1.19 -0.60 -9.28
C ILE A 56 -0.06 -1.16 -10.16
N ALA A 57 0.83 -1.99 -9.60
CA ALA A 57 1.95 -2.59 -10.31
C ALA A 57 1.49 -3.51 -11.47
N ILE A 58 0.34 -4.17 -11.31
CA ILE A 58 -0.31 -4.96 -12.36
C ILE A 58 -0.91 -4.05 -13.44
N SER A 59 -1.42 -2.89 -13.06
CA SER A 59 -2.20 -2.01 -13.95
C SER A 59 -1.36 -1.05 -14.81
N LEU A 60 -0.13 -0.71 -14.44
CA LEU A 60 0.54 0.50 -14.97
C LEU A 60 1.97 0.22 -15.48
N LYS A 61 2.15 -0.60 -16.52
CA LYS A 61 3.42 -0.68 -17.27
C LYS A 61 3.80 0.66 -17.96
N ARG A 62 4.03 1.77 -17.22
CA ARG A 62 4.30 3.13 -17.72
C ARG A 62 5.33 3.90 -16.88
N ASN A 63 6.08 4.78 -17.55
CA ASN A 63 6.93 5.82 -16.94
C ASN A 63 6.27 7.21 -17.09
N PRO A 64 6.04 7.96 -16.00
CA PRO A 64 5.78 9.40 -16.04
C PRO A 64 6.91 10.14 -15.29
N LEU A 65 7.83 10.79 -16.00
CA LEU A 65 9.04 11.35 -15.40
C LEU A 65 8.69 12.40 -14.31
N GLU A 66 9.09 12.12 -13.07
CA GLU A 66 9.24 13.02 -11.92
C GLU A 66 7.99 13.57 -11.18
N SER A 67 6.80 12.97 -11.28
CA SER A 67 5.72 13.33 -10.32
C SER A 67 5.92 12.64 -8.96
N LYS A 68 6.76 13.20 -8.09
CA LYS A 68 7.01 12.67 -6.73
C LYS A 68 5.76 12.57 -5.85
N PHE A 69 4.70 13.29 -6.20
CA PHE A 69 3.51 13.46 -5.36
C PHE A 69 2.30 12.65 -5.80
N VAL A 70 2.16 12.35 -7.09
CA VAL A 70 1.04 11.58 -7.65
C VAL A 70 1.57 10.22 -8.09
N ARG A 71 0.99 9.15 -7.53
CA ARG A 71 1.35 7.77 -7.85
C ARG A 71 0.67 7.28 -9.12
N ALA A 72 -0.62 7.58 -9.29
CA ALA A 72 -1.40 7.18 -10.45
C ALA A 72 -2.67 8.02 -10.58
N VAL A 73 -3.22 8.06 -11.79
CA VAL A 73 -4.57 8.56 -12.07
C VAL A 73 -5.32 7.48 -12.83
N ILE A 74 -6.47 7.06 -12.32
CA ILE A 74 -7.26 5.95 -12.86
C ILE A 74 -8.67 6.47 -13.18
N LEU A 75 -9.18 6.16 -14.38
CA LEU A 75 -10.56 6.44 -14.74
C LEU A 75 -11.47 5.38 -14.10
N VAL A 76 -12.46 5.81 -13.33
CA VAL A 76 -13.41 4.93 -12.63
C VAL A 76 -14.84 5.40 -12.90
N LYS A 77 -15.81 4.48 -12.87
CA LYS A 77 -17.24 4.82 -12.90
C LYS A 77 -17.76 4.96 -11.47
N GLY A 78 -18.59 5.96 -11.22
CA GLY A 78 -19.17 6.21 -9.90
C GLY A 78 -20.55 6.89 -9.99
N VAL A 79 -21.23 7.01 -8.86
CA VAL A 79 -22.48 7.76 -8.73
C VAL A 79 -22.25 8.85 -7.68
N HIS A 80 -22.70 10.07 -7.95
CA HIS A 80 -22.60 11.15 -6.98
C HIS A 80 -23.45 10.83 -5.74
N PHE A 81 -22.85 10.91 -4.55
CA PHE A 81 -23.53 10.67 -3.29
C PHE A 81 -24.51 11.79 -2.92
N TYR A 82 -24.13 13.05 -3.15
CA TYR A 82 -24.97 14.20 -2.84
C TYR A 82 -25.97 14.45 -3.98
N GLY A 83 -27.26 14.29 -3.70
CA GLY A 83 -28.36 14.45 -4.68
C GLY A 83 -28.79 13.12 -5.32
N PHE A 84 -29.96 13.11 -5.94
CA PHE A 84 -30.49 11.90 -6.60
C PHE A 84 -29.92 11.74 -8.01
N HIS A 85 -29.15 10.68 -8.23
CA HIS A 85 -28.52 10.36 -9.51
C HIS A 85 -28.74 8.87 -9.82
N SER A 86 -29.37 8.57 -10.96
CA SER A 86 -29.66 7.19 -11.39
C SER A 86 -28.63 6.61 -12.38
N SER A 87 -27.78 7.47 -12.96
CA SER A 87 -26.79 7.09 -13.98
C SER A 87 -25.36 7.16 -13.44
N TYR A 88 -24.51 6.27 -13.93
CA TYR A 88 -23.07 6.34 -13.69
C TYR A 88 -22.43 7.53 -14.41
N ALA A 89 -21.54 8.22 -13.72
CA ALA A 89 -20.67 9.25 -14.29
C ALA A 89 -19.20 8.79 -14.23
N PRO A 90 -18.34 9.26 -15.15
CA PRO A 90 -16.90 9.03 -15.08
C PRO A 90 -16.25 9.91 -14.00
N PHE A 91 -15.38 9.31 -13.18
CA PHE A 91 -14.57 9.97 -12.15
C PHE A 91 -13.10 9.64 -12.34
N LEU A 92 -12.22 10.51 -11.85
CA LEU A 92 -10.77 10.28 -11.82
C LEU A 92 -10.33 9.96 -10.39
N LYS A 93 -9.90 8.72 -10.16
CA LYS A 93 -9.25 8.30 -8.90
C LYS A 93 -7.79 8.72 -8.96
N VAL A 94 -7.47 9.85 -8.34
CA VAL A 94 -6.11 10.35 -8.19
C VAL A 94 -5.49 9.76 -6.93
N ILE A 95 -4.41 9.00 -7.11
CA ILE A 95 -3.71 8.32 -6.03
C ILE A 95 -2.45 9.12 -5.69
N MET A 96 -2.35 9.56 -4.45
CA MET A 96 -1.19 10.31 -3.96
C MET A 96 -0.08 9.36 -3.49
N ALA A 97 1.17 9.75 -3.69
CA ALA A 97 2.32 9.01 -3.19
C ALA A 97 2.51 9.19 -1.68
N ASP A 98 2.23 10.39 -1.16
CA ASP A 98 2.20 10.72 0.26
C ASP A 98 0.77 11.08 0.69
N PRO A 99 0.14 10.34 1.61
CA PRO A 99 -1.19 10.65 2.09
C PRO A 99 -1.26 11.99 2.84
N GLY A 100 -0.16 12.50 3.40
CA GLY A 100 -0.11 13.83 4.03
C GLY A 100 -0.35 14.98 3.05
N MET A 101 -0.15 14.76 1.75
CA MET A 101 -0.30 15.77 0.71
C MET A 101 -1.69 15.83 0.09
N VAL A 102 -2.59 14.90 0.43
CA VAL A 102 -3.95 14.81 -0.13
C VAL A 102 -4.74 16.11 0.09
N GLN A 103 -4.68 16.69 1.29
CA GLN A 103 -5.40 17.95 1.59
C GLN A 103 -4.86 19.12 0.78
N ARG A 104 -3.53 19.22 0.62
CA ARG A 104 -2.92 20.29 -0.17
C ARG A 104 -3.29 20.16 -1.65
N ALA A 105 -3.23 18.95 -2.19
CA ALA A 105 -3.65 18.66 -3.56
C ALA A 105 -5.13 19.02 -3.77
N ALA A 106 -6.00 18.67 -2.81
CA ALA A 106 -7.41 19.04 -2.87
C ALA A 106 -7.63 20.55 -2.91
N THR A 107 -6.92 21.33 -2.08
CA THR A 107 -7.01 22.80 -2.09
C THR A 107 -6.56 23.38 -3.44
N VAL A 108 -5.47 22.86 -4.00
CA VAL A 108 -4.92 23.31 -5.30
C VAL A 108 -5.86 22.98 -6.48
N LEU A 109 -6.54 21.83 -6.41
CA LEU A 109 -7.55 21.46 -7.42
C LEU A 109 -8.82 22.32 -7.31
N ARG A 110 -9.27 22.61 -6.07
CA ARG A 110 -10.45 23.47 -5.84
C ARG A 110 -10.19 24.94 -6.19
N SER A 111 -8.96 25.44 -5.98
CA SER A 111 -8.61 26.82 -6.30
C SER A 111 -8.60 27.12 -7.79
N GLY A 112 -8.56 26.08 -8.64
CA GLY A 112 -8.48 26.21 -10.08
C GLY A 112 -7.10 26.58 -10.59
N ALA A 113 -6.06 26.43 -9.77
CA ALA A 113 -4.67 26.59 -10.20
C ALA A 113 -4.27 25.53 -11.25
N VAL A 114 -4.89 24.35 -11.18
CA VAL A 114 -4.69 23.26 -12.15
C VAL A 114 -5.68 23.42 -13.30
N MET A 115 -5.18 23.36 -14.55
CA MET A 115 -6.00 23.46 -15.79
C MET A 115 -6.85 24.73 -15.92
N ARG A 116 -6.63 25.76 -15.08
CA ARG A 116 -7.45 26.97 -14.99
C ARG A 116 -8.95 26.68 -14.77
N GLN A 117 -9.27 25.52 -14.18
CA GLN A 117 -10.64 25.09 -13.92
C GLN A 117 -10.79 24.68 -12.47
N LYS A 118 -11.87 25.12 -11.82
CA LYS A 118 -12.20 24.69 -10.47
C LYS A 118 -12.68 23.24 -10.52
N ILE A 119 -11.88 22.32 -10.00
CA ILE A 119 -12.22 20.89 -9.98
C ILE A 119 -12.85 20.56 -8.61
N GLN A 120 -14.07 20.00 -8.64
CA GLN A 120 -14.69 19.46 -7.44
C GLN A 120 -13.97 18.17 -7.03
N VAL A 121 -13.46 18.15 -5.81
CA VAL A 121 -12.73 16.99 -5.28
C VAL A 121 -13.64 16.25 -4.29
N PHE A 122 -13.72 14.94 -4.45
CA PHE A 122 -14.55 14.06 -3.63
C PHE A 122 -13.70 13.31 -2.60
N GLU A 123 -14.33 12.89 -1.50
CA GLU A 123 -13.76 12.01 -0.45
C GLU A 123 -12.43 12.47 0.19
N THR A 124 -12.05 13.73 0.02
CA THR A 124 -10.78 14.26 0.55
C THR A 124 -10.71 14.28 2.06
N HIS A 125 -11.85 14.32 2.74
CA HIS A 125 -11.94 14.43 4.20
C HIS A 125 -11.77 13.08 4.91
N ILE A 126 -11.81 11.96 4.19
CA ILE A 126 -11.64 10.62 4.76
C ILE A 126 -10.14 10.40 5.00
N SER A 127 -9.77 10.04 6.23
CA SER A 127 -8.37 9.80 6.59
C SER A 127 -7.82 8.55 5.90
N PHE A 128 -6.52 8.54 5.63
CA PHE A 128 -5.85 7.40 4.98
C PHE A 128 -6.06 6.07 5.73
N ILE A 129 -6.05 6.11 7.07
CA ILE A 129 -6.30 4.93 7.91
C ILE A 129 -7.75 4.46 7.76
N LEU A 130 -8.71 5.39 7.73
CA LEU A 130 -10.12 5.03 7.59
C LEU A 130 -10.42 4.44 6.21
N GLN A 131 -9.82 4.97 5.14
CA GLN A 131 -9.90 4.36 3.81
C GLN A 131 -9.38 2.93 3.82
N PHE A 132 -8.22 2.70 4.45
CA PHE A 132 -7.67 1.35 4.62
C PHE A 132 -8.61 0.43 5.41
N MET A 133 -9.18 0.90 6.52
CA MET A 133 -10.11 0.10 7.30
C MET A 133 -11.36 -0.27 6.50
N CYS A 134 -11.94 0.67 5.75
CA CYS A 134 -13.11 0.42 4.91
C CYS A 134 -12.80 -0.54 3.75
N ASP A 135 -11.67 -0.39 3.07
CA ASP A 135 -11.28 -1.22 1.92
C ASP A 135 -11.13 -2.70 2.30
N PHE A 136 -10.63 -2.98 3.52
CA PHE A 136 -10.42 -4.33 4.03
C PHE A 136 -11.48 -4.82 5.03
N GLY A 137 -12.52 -4.02 5.29
CA GLY A 137 -13.57 -4.36 6.27
C GLY A 137 -13.04 -4.53 7.70
N LEU A 138 -12.02 -3.76 8.08
CA LEU A 138 -11.42 -3.84 9.40
C LEU A 138 -12.19 -2.99 10.41
N TYR A 139 -12.37 -3.57 11.60
CA TYR A 139 -13.02 -2.93 12.73
C TYR A 139 -12.03 -2.67 13.85
N GLY A 140 -12.25 -1.59 14.61
CA GLY A 140 -11.49 -1.33 15.83
C GLY A 140 -11.64 -2.49 16.81
N CYS A 141 -10.56 -2.88 17.49
CA CYS A 141 -10.51 -4.03 18.39
C CYS A 141 -10.83 -5.39 17.73
N GLY A 142 -10.92 -5.45 16.40
CA GLY A 142 -11.13 -6.68 15.65
C GLY A 142 -9.86 -7.53 15.53
N TRP A 143 -10.04 -8.78 15.12
CA TRP A 143 -8.95 -9.71 14.81
C TRP A 143 -8.54 -9.57 13.35
N LEU A 144 -7.23 -9.61 13.11
CA LEU A 144 -6.62 -9.61 11.80
C LEU A 144 -5.81 -10.89 11.62
N ASP A 145 -6.19 -11.68 10.63
CA ASP A 145 -5.58 -12.97 10.35
C ASP A 145 -4.53 -12.85 9.24
N PHE A 146 -3.30 -13.28 9.51
CA PHE A 146 -2.20 -13.26 8.55
C PHE A 146 -1.82 -14.69 8.13
N GLY A 147 -2.06 -15.01 6.85
CA GLY A 147 -1.64 -16.29 6.27
C GLY A 147 -0.16 -16.34 5.86
N ARG A 148 0.47 -15.19 5.59
CA ARG A 148 1.90 -15.08 5.27
C ARG A 148 2.47 -13.83 5.93
N TYR A 149 3.56 -13.99 6.68
CA TYR A 149 4.22 -12.89 7.37
C TYR A 149 5.74 -13.06 7.34
N TYR A 150 6.46 -11.93 7.41
CA TYR A 150 7.90 -11.89 7.57
C TYR A 150 8.22 -11.35 8.96
N VAL A 151 8.95 -12.13 9.76
CA VAL A 151 9.42 -11.68 11.06
C VAL A 151 10.71 -10.89 10.87
N ARG A 152 10.79 -9.70 11.48
CA ARG A 152 12.04 -8.96 11.57
C ARG A 152 12.75 -9.41 12.85
N GLU A 153 13.88 -10.10 12.73
CA GLU A 153 14.69 -10.45 13.90
C GLU A 153 15.25 -9.17 14.54
N GLY A 154 14.89 -8.95 15.80
CA GLY A 154 15.51 -7.95 16.65
C GLY A 154 16.77 -8.51 17.28
N GLY A 155 17.90 -8.46 16.57
CA GLY A 155 19.24 -8.65 17.13
C GLY A 155 19.83 -10.06 17.01
N LYS A 156 20.94 -10.12 16.26
CA LYS A 156 21.79 -11.26 15.83
C LYS A 156 21.16 -12.19 14.78
N ASP A 157 21.76 -12.14 13.60
CA ASP A 157 21.56 -12.97 12.39
C ASP A 157 20.52 -12.49 11.37
N SER A 158 20.94 -11.49 10.61
CA SER A 158 20.25 -10.99 9.42
C SER A 158 20.01 -12.07 8.36
N GLY A 159 18.84 -12.70 8.42
CA GLY A 159 18.23 -13.46 7.33
C GLY A 159 16.72 -13.23 7.34
N LEU A 160 16.13 -12.80 6.22
CA LEU A 160 14.68 -12.88 6.03
C LEU A 160 14.31 -14.36 6.00
N LYS A 161 13.82 -14.90 7.13
CA LYS A 161 13.28 -16.25 7.18
C LYS A 161 11.85 -16.20 6.65
N PHE A 162 11.62 -16.84 5.52
CA PHE A 162 10.28 -17.27 5.11
C PHE A 162 9.86 -18.36 6.09
N LEU A 163 8.84 -18.10 6.90
CA LEU A 163 8.12 -19.17 7.58
C LEU A 163 7.02 -19.63 6.63
N ASP A 164 7.41 -20.42 5.63
CA ASP A 164 6.45 -21.24 4.89
C ASP A 164 6.15 -22.47 5.75
N SER A 165 4.88 -22.66 6.10
CA SER A 165 4.42 -23.92 6.69
C SER A 165 4.19 -24.95 5.57
N THR A 166 5.27 -25.35 4.89
CA THR A 166 5.32 -26.53 4.02
C THR A 166 6.77 -26.89 3.74
N ASP A 167 7.37 -27.71 4.60
CA ASP A 167 8.51 -28.55 4.20
C ASP A 167 7.95 -29.74 3.40
N ALA A 168 7.98 -29.63 2.08
CA ALA A 168 8.15 -30.75 1.16
C ALA A 168 8.44 -30.18 -0.25
N ASP A 169 9.57 -30.61 -0.81
CA ASP A 169 10.02 -30.43 -2.19
C ASP A 169 10.67 -29.07 -2.53
N GLY A 170 11.99 -29.07 -2.36
CA GLY A 170 12.90 -28.04 -2.84
C GLY A 170 13.01 -27.96 -4.37
N SER A 171 13.67 -26.89 -4.82
CA SER A 171 13.67 -26.30 -6.17
C SER A 171 12.38 -25.49 -6.36
N ILE A 172 12.37 -24.15 -6.28
CA ILE A 172 12.87 -23.17 -7.25
C ILE A 172 12.85 -21.78 -6.56
N LEU A 173 13.98 -21.33 -6.03
CA LEU A 173 14.16 -19.94 -5.53
C LEU A 173 15.62 -19.50 -5.69
N GLY A 174 16.33 -20.10 -6.66
CA GLY A 174 17.71 -19.77 -7.03
C GLY A 174 17.85 -18.68 -8.10
N ASP A 175 16.79 -18.32 -8.82
CA ASP A 175 16.96 -17.63 -10.12
C ASP A 175 16.68 -16.12 -10.12
N ILE A 176 16.48 -15.48 -8.97
CA ILE A 176 16.19 -14.03 -8.94
C ILE A 176 17.41 -13.18 -8.53
N MET A 177 18.52 -13.80 -8.10
CA MET A 177 19.68 -13.07 -7.54
C MET A 177 21.03 -13.38 -8.23
N SER A 178 21.04 -13.70 -9.52
CA SER A 178 22.29 -13.70 -10.31
C SER A 178 22.05 -13.28 -11.75
N GLY A 179 22.25 -11.98 -12.01
CA GLY A 179 22.35 -11.42 -13.36
C GLY A 179 23.59 -10.53 -13.44
N LYS A 180 24.78 -11.11 -13.28
CA LYS A 180 26.05 -10.46 -13.62
C LYS A 180 26.17 -10.38 -15.14
N GLU A 181 26.53 -9.20 -15.63
CA GLU A 181 26.99 -8.98 -17.00
C GLU A 181 28.11 -9.96 -17.38
N ALA A 182 27.96 -10.64 -18.52
CA ALA A 182 29.04 -11.36 -19.17
C ALA A 182 29.15 -10.87 -20.62
N LYS A 183 30.28 -10.20 -20.89
CA LYS A 183 30.83 -9.87 -22.21
C LYS A 183 30.72 -11.05 -23.17
N THR A 184 30.29 -10.80 -24.40
CA THR A 184 30.58 -11.70 -25.54
C THR A 184 31.59 -11.01 -26.46
N ARG A 185 32.82 -11.52 -26.43
CA ARG A 185 33.78 -11.48 -27.54
C ARG A 185 33.92 -12.92 -28.02
N ALA A 186 33.52 -13.17 -29.26
CA ALA A 186 34.15 -14.06 -30.23
C ALA A 186 33.45 -13.78 -31.57
#